data_AF-A0A0P0E837-F1
#
_entry.id   AF-A0A0P0E837-F1
#
_cell.length_a   1.000
_cell.length_b   1.000
_cell.length_c   1.000
_cell.angle_alpha   90.00
_cell.angle_beta   90.00
_cell.angle_gamma   90.00
#
_symmetry.space_group_name_H-M   'P 1'
#
loop_
_entity.id
_entity.type
_entity.pdbx_description
1 polymer ?
#
loop_
_entity_poly.entity_id
_entity_poly.type
_entity_poly.pdbx_seq_one_letter_code
_entity_poly.pdbx_strand_id
1 'polypeptide(L)'
;MTSTRPTEPSSAPDPRREVARRTLVKGAAWSVPVIMAATAAPLAAATGLVTYTRTWTAVDTEPTTCSFVLPAGAKGITYVVQGGGGGMGGLSDRARGAQLSGTFSDVSVPTAIAVVAGGGGRWGGNTDPAATRPAQVGTGGKGFGNGGDAPLPAAGSGTHPNNQVYPGGGGGAGSAILINGAPAVVAGGGGGGGSAGSGYVVGQVSPPNSNPINGNGNAENTGADYEWRVKALDGTTVIRTLTGHGGTGGSASAAGLGGSFSSTGSGYTVGPAGISGNPGGGPSAGTGGNGANGVISDLTSLLSNATPRRNAISSGGGGGGYYGGGSGGAVKGAKDGSDRGNSAGGGGGGGNYVASSAGGVVVVPGASGLGPSGYPDGAPGSVTITFQAAPGFTWTC
;
A
#
# COMPACT_ATOMS: atom_id res chain seq x y z
N MET A 1 59.52 -58.56 114.04
CA MET A 1 58.46 -57.53 113.93
C MET A 1 59.10 -56.26 113.42
N THR A 2 58.40 -55.53 112.54
CA THR A 2 58.82 -54.29 111.82
C THR A 2 60.04 -54.46 110.89
N SER A 3 60.20 -53.81 109.73
CA SER A 3 59.46 -52.82 108.94
C SER A 3 60.18 -52.76 107.57
N THR A 4 59.48 -52.85 106.44
CA THR A 4 60.06 -52.54 105.11
C THR A 4 59.07 -51.79 104.23
N ARG A 5 59.40 -50.51 104.02
CA ARG A 5 59.25 -49.60 102.86
C ARG A 5 58.13 -49.82 101.83
N PRO A 6 57.40 -48.76 101.43
CA PRO A 6 56.39 -48.81 100.37
C PRO A 6 56.98 -48.63 98.96
N THR A 7 56.43 -49.35 97.99
CA THR A 7 56.53 -49.08 96.55
C THR A 7 55.13 -48.84 96.00
N GLU A 8 54.94 -47.66 95.41
CA GLU A 8 53.75 -47.18 94.71
C GLU A 8 53.58 -47.79 93.30
N PRO A 9 52.41 -47.60 92.63
CA PRO A 9 51.77 -48.64 91.84
C PRO A 9 51.87 -48.49 90.31
N SER A 10 51.80 -49.66 89.65
CA SER A 10 50.87 -50.08 88.58
C SER A 10 50.47 -49.15 87.41
N SER A 11 50.43 -49.79 86.23
CA SER A 11 49.60 -49.55 85.03
C SER A 11 50.17 -48.52 84.02
N ALA A 12 50.15 -48.66 82.70
CA ALA A 12 49.54 -49.57 81.70
C ALA A 12 50.13 -49.18 80.30
N PRO A 13 49.80 -49.84 79.16
CA PRO A 13 50.64 -49.93 77.98
C PRO A 13 50.48 -48.81 76.91
N ASP A 14 51.51 -48.71 76.07
CA ASP A 14 51.73 -47.82 74.92
C ASP A 14 50.62 -47.87 73.84
N PRO A 15 50.04 -46.71 73.47
CA PRO A 15 49.35 -46.54 72.21
C PRO A 15 50.21 -45.75 71.20
N ARG A 16 50.58 -46.48 70.15
CA ARG A 16 51.03 -46.03 68.84
C ARG A 16 50.53 -44.63 68.48
N ARG A 17 51.48 -43.74 68.18
CA ARG A 17 51.22 -42.39 67.65
C ARG A 17 50.60 -42.49 66.25
N GLU A 18 49.28 -42.29 66.17
CA GLU A 18 48.56 -42.10 64.91
C GLU A 18 49.03 -40.83 64.20
N VAL A 19 49.51 -40.97 62.96
CA VAL A 19 49.77 -39.83 62.08
C VAL A 19 48.42 -39.36 61.53
N ALA A 20 47.93 -38.24 62.05
CA ALA A 20 46.74 -37.58 61.52
C ALA A 20 46.95 -37.21 60.04
N ARG A 21 46.15 -37.85 59.15
CA ARG A 21 46.05 -37.44 57.75
C ARG A 21 45.41 -36.06 57.70
N ARG A 22 46.19 -35.08 57.28
CA ARG A 22 45.73 -33.71 57.04
C ARG A 22 44.82 -33.74 55.83
N THR A 23 43.52 -33.64 56.03
CA THR A 23 42.54 -33.50 54.96
C THR A 23 42.75 -32.14 54.28
N LEU A 24 43.49 -32.12 53.16
CA LEU A 24 43.55 -30.98 52.26
C LEU A 24 42.32 -31.00 51.35
N VAL A 25 41.19 -30.48 51.82
CA VAL A 25 40.13 -30.03 50.92
C VAL A 25 39.44 -28.83 51.54
N LYS A 26 39.59 -27.65 50.90
CA LYS A 26 38.58 -26.58 50.75
C LYS A 26 39.23 -25.33 50.13
N GLY A 27 39.69 -25.43 48.89
CA GLY A 27 40.13 -24.29 48.08
C GLY A 27 39.32 -24.08 46.79
N ALA A 28 38.42 -25.00 46.44
CA ALA A 28 37.75 -24.99 45.13
C ALA A 28 36.37 -24.29 45.10
N ALA A 29 35.87 -23.79 46.23
CA ALA A 29 34.52 -23.20 46.31
C ALA A 29 34.46 -21.72 45.87
N TRP A 30 35.60 -21.02 45.83
CA TRP A 30 35.65 -19.59 45.48
C TRP A 30 35.81 -19.33 43.98
N SER A 31 36.16 -20.35 43.21
CA SER A 31 36.41 -20.23 41.77
C SER A 31 35.15 -20.46 40.93
N VAL A 32 34.12 -21.13 41.46
CA VAL A 32 32.91 -21.47 40.69
C VAL A 32 32.13 -20.22 40.25
N PRO A 33 31.91 -19.20 41.11
CA PRO A 33 31.25 -17.96 40.68
C PRO A 33 32.09 -17.17 39.67
N VAL A 34 33.41 -17.13 39.87
CA VAL A 34 34.35 -16.39 39.02
C VAL A 34 34.48 -17.06 37.64
N ILE A 35 34.55 -18.39 37.59
CA ILE A 35 34.59 -19.14 36.34
C ILE A 35 33.25 -19.04 35.62
N MET A 36 32.10 -19.14 36.30
CA MET A 36 30.80 -18.93 35.64
C MET A 36 30.63 -17.50 35.11
N ALA A 37 31.05 -16.48 35.86
CA ALA A 37 31.03 -15.10 35.39
C ALA A 37 32.02 -14.86 34.22
N ALA A 38 33.21 -15.47 34.29
CA ALA A 38 34.25 -15.35 33.27
C ALA A 38 34.01 -16.23 32.03
N THR A 39 33.17 -17.27 32.09
CA THR A 39 32.71 -18.02 30.91
C THR A 39 31.43 -17.44 30.31
N ALA A 40 30.59 -16.77 31.12
CA ALA A 40 29.43 -16.04 30.62
C ALA A 40 29.82 -14.76 29.86
N ALA A 41 30.87 -14.04 30.30
CA ALA A 41 31.29 -12.80 29.65
C ALA A 41 31.76 -12.99 28.18
N PRO A 42 32.57 -14.02 27.83
CA PRO A 42 32.91 -14.32 26.44
C PRO A 42 31.73 -14.89 25.65
N LEU A 43 30.82 -15.67 26.25
CA LEU A 43 29.65 -16.20 25.52
C LEU A 43 28.66 -15.07 25.15
N ALA A 44 28.42 -14.13 26.07
CA ALA A 44 27.60 -12.94 25.82
C ALA A 44 28.30 -11.94 24.87
N ALA A 45 29.63 -11.90 24.85
CA ALA A 45 30.42 -11.11 23.90
C ALA A 45 30.61 -11.80 22.52
N ALA A 46 30.42 -13.12 22.42
CA ALA A 46 30.63 -13.91 21.20
C ALA A 46 29.34 -14.18 20.41
N THR A 47 28.16 -13.88 20.93
CA THR A 47 26.93 -13.87 20.13
C THR A 47 26.91 -12.62 19.26
N GLY A 48 27.53 -12.71 18.08
CA GLY A 48 27.45 -11.66 17.07
C GLY A 48 25.99 -11.40 16.70
N LEU A 49 25.64 -10.14 16.49
CA LEU A 49 24.32 -9.78 15.96
C LEU A 49 24.18 -10.34 14.54
N VAL A 50 23.05 -10.96 14.26
CA VAL A 50 22.67 -11.45 12.93
C VAL A 50 21.71 -10.46 12.29
N THR A 51 21.90 -10.20 11.00
CA THR A 51 20.99 -9.35 10.22
C THR A 51 19.82 -10.19 9.70
N TYR A 52 18.61 -9.75 10.00
CA TYR A 52 17.36 -10.33 9.53
C TYR A 52 16.72 -9.37 8.54
N THR A 53 16.33 -9.87 7.36
CA THR A 53 15.59 -9.11 6.35
C THR A 53 14.41 -9.94 5.88
N ARG A 54 13.22 -9.33 5.80
CA ARG A 54 12.05 -9.94 5.17
C ARG A 54 11.27 -8.90 4.39
N THR A 55 10.76 -9.33 3.25
CA THR A 55 9.84 -8.57 2.41
C THR A 55 8.49 -9.31 2.38
N TRP A 56 7.42 -8.56 2.60
CA TRP A 56 6.05 -9.00 2.40
C TRP A 56 5.50 -8.26 1.18
N THR A 57 4.95 -9.00 0.23
CA THR A 57 4.41 -8.46 -1.01
C THR A 57 2.97 -8.92 -1.15
N ALA A 58 2.08 -7.98 -1.45
CA ALA A 58 0.69 -8.28 -1.74
C ALA A 58 0.55 -9.09 -3.03
N VAL A 59 -0.63 -9.65 -3.28
CA VAL A 59 -0.93 -10.42 -4.49
C VAL A 59 -2.18 -9.85 -5.14
N ASP A 60 -2.06 -9.42 -6.39
CA ASP A 60 -3.13 -8.77 -7.15
C ASP A 60 -3.80 -7.64 -6.34
N THR A 61 -5.11 -7.76 -6.10
CA THR A 61 -5.91 -6.80 -5.32
C THR A 61 -5.98 -7.13 -3.84
N GLU A 62 -5.44 -8.28 -3.40
CA GLU A 62 -5.53 -8.74 -2.02
C GLU A 62 -4.29 -8.33 -1.20
N PRO A 63 -4.45 -7.98 0.08
CA PRO A 63 -3.35 -7.56 0.92
C PRO A 63 -2.56 -8.77 1.43
N THR A 64 -1.33 -8.53 1.86
CA THR A 64 -0.57 -9.47 2.70
C THR A 64 -0.31 -8.84 4.05
N THR A 65 -0.73 -9.51 5.11
CA THR A 65 -0.58 -9.05 6.50
C THR A 65 0.28 -10.02 7.31
N CYS A 66 1.16 -9.49 8.16
CA CYS A 66 1.94 -10.30 9.10
C CYS A 66 2.11 -9.53 10.42
N SER A 67 2.05 -10.23 11.54
CA SER A 67 2.32 -9.68 12.86
C SER A 67 3.44 -10.47 13.52
N PHE A 68 4.42 -9.77 14.09
CA PHE A 68 5.55 -10.39 14.78
C PHE A 68 6.04 -9.47 15.91
N VAL A 69 6.92 -9.99 16.76
CA VAL A 69 7.51 -9.22 17.86
C VAL A 69 8.99 -9.02 17.59
N LEU A 70 9.43 -7.77 17.48
CA LEU A 70 10.86 -7.49 17.48
C LEU A 70 11.44 -7.85 18.86
N PRO A 71 12.51 -8.65 18.92
CA PRO A 71 13.12 -9.02 20.19
C PRO A 71 13.75 -7.78 20.85
N ALA A 72 13.81 -7.80 22.18
CA ALA A 72 14.52 -6.78 22.94
C ALA A 72 16.00 -6.72 22.51
N GLY A 73 16.53 -5.51 22.36
CA GLY A 73 17.90 -5.29 21.90
C GLY A 73 18.06 -5.34 20.38
N ALA A 74 16.98 -5.37 19.59
CA ALA A 74 17.09 -5.23 18.14
C ALA A 74 17.59 -3.83 17.75
N LYS A 75 18.53 -3.78 16.81
CA LYS A 75 19.27 -2.57 16.41
C LYS A 75 19.25 -2.35 14.90
N GLY A 76 19.54 -1.11 14.49
CA GLY A 76 19.73 -0.76 13.08
C GLY A 76 18.50 -1.10 12.24
N ILE A 77 17.31 -0.84 12.78
CA ILE A 77 16.05 -1.25 12.18
C ILE A 77 15.73 -0.30 11.02
N THR A 78 15.70 -0.81 9.80
CA THR A 78 15.36 -0.05 8.60
C THR A 78 14.09 -0.59 7.97
N TYR A 79 13.37 0.29 7.26
CA TYR A 79 12.16 -0.08 6.55
C TYR A 79 12.13 0.50 5.14
N VAL A 80 11.42 -0.21 4.26
CA VAL A 80 10.92 0.29 2.98
C VAL A 80 9.45 -0.12 2.85
N VAL A 81 8.56 0.83 2.66
CA VAL A 81 7.11 0.64 2.54
C VAL A 81 6.67 1.17 1.19
N GLN A 82 6.04 0.33 0.38
CA GLN A 82 5.53 0.67 -0.95
C GLN A 82 4.03 0.42 -1.01
N GLY A 83 3.23 1.43 -1.35
CA GLY A 83 1.79 1.30 -1.61
C GLY A 83 1.51 0.58 -2.93
N GLY A 84 0.31 0.00 -3.06
CA GLY A 84 -0.14 -0.63 -4.29
C GLY A 84 -0.36 0.39 -5.41
N GLY A 85 0.02 0.04 -6.64
CA GLY A 85 -0.27 0.85 -7.83
C GLY A 85 -1.75 0.81 -8.23
N GLY A 86 -2.21 1.84 -8.94
CA GLY A 86 -3.57 1.87 -9.49
C GLY A 86 -3.68 1.08 -10.79
N GLY A 87 -4.88 0.57 -11.05
CA GLY A 87 -5.23 -0.10 -12.29
C GLY A 87 -5.19 0.84 -13.49
N MET A 88 -4.89 0.29 -14.66
CA MET A 88 -4.89 1.02 -15.91
C MET A 88 -6.30 1.57 -16.23
N GLY A 89 -6.36 2.73 -16.87
CA GLY A 89 -7.52 3.18 -17.64
C GLY A 89 -7.14 3.13 -19.13
N GLY A 90 -8.10 3.13 -20.06
CA GLY A 90 -7.92 2.64 -21.44
C GLY A 90 -6.73 3.15 -22.28
N LEU A 91 -5.91 4.10 -21.81
CA LEU A 91 -4.72 4.65 -22.48
C LEU A 91 -3.51 4.82 -21.53
N SER A 92 -2.56 3.89 -21.71
CA SER A 92 -1.09 3.88 -21.52
C SER A 92 -0.31 4.32 -20.27
N ASP A 93 -0.85 4.87 -19.20
CA ASP A 93 -0.02 5.14 -18.00
C ASP A 93 -0.62 4.54 -16.73
N ARG A 94 0.23 4.28 -15.73
CA ARG A 94 -0.07 3.49 -14.52
C ARG A 94 0.21 4.34 -13.29
N ALA A 95 -0.73 4.41 -12.35
CA ALA A 95 -0.42 5.09 -11.10
C ALA A 95 0.46 4.18 -10.26
N ARG A 96 1.55 4.75 -9.76
CA ARG A 96 2.48 4.08 -8.86
C ARG A 96 2.05 4.41 -7.43
N GLY A 97 2.07 3.44 -6.52
CA GLY A 97 1.97 3.76 -5.09
C GLY A 97 3.21 4.52 -4.62
N ALA A 98 3.10 5.22 -3.48
CA ALA A 98 4.25 5.82 -2.83
C ALA A 98 5.25 4.76 -2.40
N GLN A 99 6.51 5.16 -2.29
CA GLN A 99 7.55 4.41 -1.61
C GLN A 99 8.18 5.31 -0.54
N LEU A 100 8.19 4.82 0.68
CA LEU A 100 8.78 5.45 1.85
C LEU A 100 9.89 4.55 2.38
N SER A 101 11.00 5.14 2.78
CA SER A 101 12.09 4.44 3.47
C SER A 101 12.47 5.20 4.73
N GLY A 102 13.16 4.54 5.65
CA GLY A 102 13.62 5.18 6.88
C GLY A 102 14.10 4.17 7.91
N THR A 103 14.17 4.62 9.15
CA THR A 103 14.66 3.82 10.28
C THR A 103 13.79 3.96 11.51
N PHE A 104 13.83 2.95 12.38
CA PHE A 104 13.30 3.02 13.72
C PHE A 104 14.46 3.08 14.71
N SER A 105 14.25 3.73 15.86
CA SER A 105 15.19 3.65 16.97
C SER A 105 15.34 2.21 17.46
N ASP A 106 16.51 1.88 18.01
CA ASP A 106 16.75 0.62 18.72
C ASP A 106 15.64 0.35 19.75
N VAL A 107 15.22 -0.90 19.87
CA VAL A 107 14.16 -1.30 20.81
C VAL A 107 14.77 -1.97 22.05
N SER A 108 14.45 -1.45 23.24
CA SER A 108 14.94 -1.99 24.52
C SER A 108 14.03 -3.08 25.12
N VAL A 109 12.80 -3.18 24.61
CA VAL A 109 11.78 -4.14 25.06
C VAL A 109 11.15 -4.86 23.86
N PRO A 110 10.56 -6.04 24.04
CA PRO A 110 9.83 -6.71 22.97
C PRO A 110 8.75 -5.79 22.41
N THR A 111 8.76 -5.56 21.10
CA THR A 111 7.91 -4.56 20.45
C THR A 111 7.05 -5.22 19.38
N ALA A 112 5.73 -5.09 19.46
CA ALA A 112 4.83 -5.69 18.48
C ALA A 112 4.82 -4.87 17.18
N ILE A 113 5.04 -5.55 16.06
CA ILE A 113 4.99 -4.98 14.72
C ILE A 113 3.88 -5.70 13.94
N ALA A 114 3.04 -4.93 13.27
CA ALA A 114 2.15 -5.45 12.24
C ALA A 114 2.48 -4.78 10.91
N VAL A 115 2.60 -5.57 9.85
CA VAL A 115 2.83 -5.10 8.49
C VAL A 115 1.61 -5.39 7.63
N VAL A 116 1.29 -4.45 6.77
CA VAL A 116 0.24 -4.57 5.75
C VAL A 116 0.86 -4.16 4.42
N ALA A 117 1.10 -5.12 3.53
CA ALA A 117 1.37 -4.83 2.12
C ALA A 117 0.03 -4.74 1.40
N GLY A 118 -0.26 -3.57 0.80
CA GLY A 118 -1.53 -3.30 0.10
C GLY A 118 -1.54 -3.88 -1.31
N GLY A 119 -2.68 -4.42 -1.74
CA GLY A 119 -2.92 -4.86 -3.10
C GLY A 119 -2.90 -3.71 -4.11
N GLY A 120 -2.60 -4.02 -5.36
CA GLY A 120 -2.75 -3.10 -6.48
C GLY A 120 -4.21 -3.02 -6.96
N GLY A 121 -4.51 -2.01 -7.79
CA GLY A 121 -5.80 -1.87 -8.46
C GLY A 121 -5.85 -2.60 -9.81
N ARG A 122 -7.03 -3.09 -10.19
CA ARG A 122 -7.24 -3.82 -11.44
C ARG A 122 -8.01 -2.98 -12.46
N TRP A 123 -7.69 -3.13 -13.74
CA TRP A 123 -8.49 -2.53 -14.82
C TRP A 123 -9.77 -3.33 -15.10
N GLY A 124 -10.86 -2.62 -15.39
CA GLY A 124 -12.14 -3.20 -15.76
C GLY A 124 -12.22 -3.78 -17.19
N GLY A 125 -11.21 -3.62 -18.05
CA GLY A 125 -11.26 -4.12 -19.43
C GLY A 125 -12.08 -3.25 -20.39
N ASN A 126 -12.47 -3.77 -21.56
CA ASN A 126 -13.33 -3.06 -22.53
C ASN A 126 -14.31 -4.06 -23.18
N THR A 127 -15.55 -3.66 -23.40
CA THR A 127 -16.48 -4.42 -24.26
C THR A 127 -16.27 -4.03 -25.73
N ASP A 128 -15.19 -4.51 -26.35
CA ASP A 128 -15.20 -4.65 -27.80
C ASP A 128 -15.80 -6.03 -28.13
N PRO A 129 -16.77 -6.17 -29.05
CA PRO A 129 -17.23 -7.48 -29.52
C PRO A 129 -16.12 -8.39 -30.05
N ALA A 130 -14.93 -7.87 -30.36
CA ALA A 130 -13.71 -8.64 -30.68
C ALA A 130 -12.73 -8.83 -29.50
N ALA A 131 -12.99 -8.26 -28.32
CA ALA A 131 -12.11 -8.38 -27.16
C ALA A 131 -12.24 -9.76 -26.49
N THR A 132 -11.09 -10.35 -26.17
CA THR A 132 -10.96 -11.65 -25.49
C THR A 132 -11.33 -11.61 -24.00
N ARG A 133 -11.62 -10.43 -23.42
CA ARG A 133 -12.02 -10.27 -22.02
C ARG A 133 -13.26 -9.37 -21.92
N PRO A 134 -14.37 -9.84 -21.33
CA PRO A 134 -15.54 -9.00 -21.09
C PRO A 134 -15.19 -7.87 -20.12
N ALA A 135 -15.86 -6.72 -20.25
CA ALA A 135 -15.72 -5.65 -19.26
C ALA A 135 -16.24 -6.09 -17.90
N GLN A 136 -15.56 -5.63 -16.86
CA GLN A 136 -15.76 -5.93 -15.45
C GLN A 136 -15.59 -4.64 -14.64
N VAL A 137 -15.91 -4.70 -13.35
CA VAL A 137 -15.55 -3.64 -12.40
C VAL A 137 -14.02 -3.55 -12.34
N GLY A 138 -13.47 -2.33 -12.42
CA GLY A 138 -12.08 -2.09 -12.10
C GLY A 138 -11.89 -2.15 -10.60
N THR A 139 -11.56 -3.32 -10.06
CA THR A 139 -11.50 -3.57 -8.62
C THR A 139 -10.35 -2.80 -7.96
N GLY A 140 -10.64 -2.12 -6.86
CA GLY A 140 -9.65 -1.48 -6.01
C GLY A 140 -8.85 -2.48 -5.19
N GLY A 141 -7.58 -2.17 -4.93
CA GLY A 141 -6.73 -2.96 -4.04
C GLY A 141 -7.21 -2.86 -2.58
N LYS A 142 -6.98 -3.92 -1.81
CA LYS A 142 -7.25 -3.98 -0.37
C LYS A 142 -5.97 -3.80 0.44
N GLY A 143 -6.05 -3.17 1.61
CA GLY A 143 -4.87 -2.94 2.47
C GLY A 143 -5.13 -1.94 3.59
N PHE A 144 -4.10 -1.15 3.94
CA PHE A 144 -4.23 -0.06 4.91
C PHE A 144 -4.75 1.18 4.17
N GLY A 145 -6.08 1.26 4.11
CA GLY A 145 -6.84 2.10 3.20
C GLY A 145 -7.04 1.34 1.90
N ASN A 146 -8.27 0.95 1.62
CA ASN A 146 -8.60 0.29 0.35
C ASN A 146 -8.60 1.30 -0.78
N GLY A 147 -8.16 0.90 -1.97
CA GLY A 147 -8.41 1.65 -3.20
C GLY A 147 -9.90 1.60 -3.56
N GLY A 148 -10.38 2.65 -4.23
CA GLY A 148 -11.75 2.72 -4.73
C GLY A 148 -11.93 1.93 -6.02
N ASP A 149 -13.13 1.39 -6.21
CA ASP A 149 -13.51 0.69 -7.43
C ASP A 149 -13.82 1.67 -8.56
N ALA A 150 -13.47 1.32 -9.80
CA ALA A 150 -14.07 1.90 -11.00
C ALA A 150 -15.32 1.08 -11.36
N PRO A 151 -16.54 1.64 -11.18
CA PRO A 151 -17.76 0.89 -11.38
C PRO A 151 -17.95 0.49 -12.85
N LEU A 152 -18.57 -0.66 -13.09
CA LEU A 152 -18.95 -1.11 -14.42
C LEU A 152 -20.27 -0.44 -14.83
N PRO A 153 -20.32 0.33 -15.94
CA PRO A 153 -21.57 0.88 -16.43
C PRO A 153 -22.58 -0.22 -16.82
N ALA A 154 -23.87 0.00 -16.54
CA ALA A 154 -24.95 -0.97 -16.78
C ALA A 154 -25.06 -1.46 -18.25
N ALA A 155 -24.45 -0.75 -19.21
CA ALA A 155 -24.34 -1.16 -20.60
C ALA A 155 -23.51 -2.46 -20.78
N GLY A 156 -22.64 -2.79 -19.82
CA GLY A 156 -21.78 -3.98 -19.82
C GLY A 156 -22.50 -5.28 -19.50
N SER A 157 -23.79 -5.23 -19.11
CA SER A 157 -24.63 -6.40 -18.82
C SER A 157 -25.64 -6.73 -19.92
N GLY A 158 -25.59 -6.05 -21.08
CA GLY A 158 -26.59 -6.16 -22.16
C GLY A 158 -26.00 -6.57 -23.51
N THR A 159 -26.57 -7.60 -24.11
CA THR A 159 -26.21 -8.33 -25.35
C THR A 159 -26.21 -7.53 -26.67
N HIS A 160 -26.18 -6.19 -26.65
CA HIS A 160 -26.16 -5.42 -27.88
C HIS A 160 -24.73 -5.29 -28.45
N PRO A 161 -24.47 -5.77 -29.69
CA PRO A 161 -23.11 -5.82 -30.27
C PRO A 161 -22.49 -4.44 -30.58
N ASN A 162 -23.20 -3.36 -30.31
CA ASN A 162 -22.81 -1.98 -30.61
C ASN A 162 -22.78 -1.06 -29.37
N ASN A 163 -22.94 -1.61 -28.16
CA ASN A 163 -22.70 -0.88 -26.91
C ASN A 163 -21.19 -0.74 -26.68
N GLN A 164 -20.74 0.48 -26.38
CA GLN A 164 -19.35 0.75 -26.02
C GLN A 164 -19.29 1.08 -24.53
N VAL A 165 -18.48 0.32 -23.80
CA VAL A 165 -18.31 0.47 -22.35
C VAL A 165 -16.84 0.59 -22.03
N TYR A 166 -16.48 1.74 -21.46
CA TYR A 166 -15.10 2.06 -21.09
C TYR A 166 -15.00 2.19 -19.57
N PRO A 167 -14.82 1.08 -18.83
CA PRO A 167 -14.58 1.16 -17.40
C PRO A 167 -13.18 1.76 -17.13
N GLY A 168 -13.10 2.58 -16.08
CA GLY A 168 -11.83 3.06 -15.53
C GLY A 168 -11.03 1.96 -14.82
N GLY A 169 -9.89 2.34 -14.25
CA GLY A 169 -9.10 1.49 -13.37
C GLY A 169 -9.52 1.63 -11.90
N GLY A 170 -9.42 0.55 -11.12
CA GLY A 170 -9.50 0.63 -9.66
C GLY A 170 -8.25 1.27 -9.05
N GLY A 171 -8.37 1.92 -7.90
CA GLY A 171 -7.22 2.45 -7.15
C GLY A 171 -6.42 1.34 -6.43
N GLY A 172 -5.14 1.57 -6.17
CA GLY A 172 -4.31 0.71 -5.32
C GLY A 172 -4.53 1.01 -3.82
N ALA A 173 -4.25 0.04 -2.97
CA ALA A 173 -4.32 0.20 -1.52
C ALA A 173 -3.05 0.82 -0.91
N GLY A 174 -3.20 1.39 0.29
CA GLY A 174 -2.06 1.78 1.09
C GLY A 174 -1.36 0.58 1.74
N SER A 175 -0.05 0.70 1.91
CA SER A 175 0.77 -0.23 2.70
C SER A 175 1.21 0.43 4.00
N ALA A 176 1.32 -0.33 5.08
CA ALA A 176 1.64 0.23 6.39
C ALA A 176 2.51 -0.67 7.26
N ILE A 177 3.22 -0.01 8.18
CA ILE A 177 3.83 -0.60 9.37
C ILE A 177 3.13 0.01 10.59
N LEU A 178 2.62 -0.84 11.46
CA LEU A 178 2.04 -0.47 12.73
C LEU A 178 2.95 -0.96 13.87
N ILE A 179 3.17 -0.12 14.86
CA ILE A 179 3.92 -0.43 16.07
C ILE A 179 2.95 -0.39 17.24
N ASN A 180 2.80 -1.51 17.94
CA ASN A 180 1.83 -1.67 19.03
C ASN A 180 0.40 -1.24 18.63
N GLY A 181 0.00 -1.54 17.39
CA GLY A 181 -1.31 -1.20 16.83
C GLY A 181 -1.48 0.25 16.33
N ALA A 182 -0.50 1.13 16.57
CA ALA A 182 -0.51 2.50 16.06
C ALA A 182 0.21 2.58 14.70
N PRO A 183 -0.33 3.28 13.68
CA PRO A 183 0.36 3.46 12.42
C PRO A 183 1.67 4.24 12.64
N ALA A 184 2.78 3.67 12.18
CA ALA A 184 4.10 4.28 12.22
C ALA A 184 4.48 4.85 10.84
N VAL A 185 4.23 4.07 9.79
CA VAL A 185 4.52 4.42 8.40
C VAL A 185 3.36 3.95 7.54
N VAL A 186 2.86 4.81 6.66
CA VAL A 186 1.84 4.49 5.67
C VAL A 186 2.27 5.07 4.33
N ALA A 187 2.46 4.22 3.33
CA ALA A 187 2.67 4.62 1.94
C ALA A 187 1.35 4.51 1.18
N GLY A 188 0.89 5.62 0.61
CA GLY A 188 -0.36 5.69 -0.13
C GLY A 188 -0.33 4.86 -1.43
N GLY A 189 -1.48 4.29 -1.79
CA GLY A 189 -1.69 3.62 -3.06
C GLY A 189 -1.93 4.61 -4.22
N GLY A 190 -1.70 4.18 -5.45
CA GLY A 190 -1.98 4.97 -6.65
C GLY A 190 -3.48 5.04 -6.98
N GLY A 191 -3.96 6.11 -7.59
CA GLY A 191 -5.31 6.22 -8.13
C GLY A 191 -5.48 5.45 -9.45
N GLY A 192 -6.68 4.96 -9.71
CA GLY A 192 -7.02 4.26 -10.94
C GLY A 192 -7.05 5.18 -12.15
N GLY A 193 -6.72 4.63 -13.33
CA GLY A 193 -6.71 5.40 -14.58
C GLY A 193 -8.10 5.80 -15.07
N GLY A 194 -8.15 6.94 -15.75
CA GLY A 194 -9.35 7.43 -16.45
C GLY A 194 -9.55 6.78 -17.81
N SER A 195 -10.65 7.11 -18.46
CA SER A 195 -11.01 6.51 -19.75
C SER A 195 -11.52 7.61 -20.69
N ALA A 196 -11.32 7.41 -22.00
CA ALA A 196 -11.95 8.22 -23.03
C ALA A 196 -12.51 7.31 -24.13
N GLY A 197 -13.72 7.62 -24.60
CA GLY A 197 -14.42 6.85 -25.61
C GLY A 197 -15.02 7.76 -26.68
N SER A 198 -14.86 7.39 -27.96
CA SER A 198 -15.41 8.12 -29.10
C SER A 198 -16.26 7.19 -29.96
N GLY A 199 -17.44 7.66 -30.39
CA GLY A 199 -18.31 6.92 -31.31
C GLY A 199 -18.85 7.81 -32.44
N TYR A 200 -18.90 7.27 -33.66
CA TYR A 200 -19.39 7.81 -34.95
C TYR A 200 -19.14 9.31 -35.21
N VAL A 201 -18.29 9.62 -36.20
CA VAL A 201 -17.79 10.98 -36.44
C VAL A 201 -17.92 11.36 -37.91
N VAL A 202 -18.55 12.50 -38.20
CA VAL A 202 -18.51 13.20 -39.49
C VAL A 202 -17.47 14.33 -39.40
N GLY A 203 -16.17 13.98 -39.32
CA GLY A 203 -15.05 14.92 -39.12
C GLY A 203 -13.74 14.24 -38.66
N GLN A 204 -12.62 14.97 -38.60
CA GLN A 204 -11.37 14.44 -38.02
C GLN A 204 -11.39 14.54 -36.49
N VAL A 205 -11.33 13.40 -35.80
CA VAL A 205 -11.02 13.35 -34.37
C VAL A 205 -9.51 13.23 -34.23
N SER A 206 -8.89 14.13 -33.46
CA SER A 206 -7.56 13.81 -32.94
C SER A 206 -7.72 12.85 -31.77
N PRO A 207 -6.87 11.83 -31.65
CA PRO A 207 -6.86 10.97 -30.48
C PRO A 207 -6.81 11.84 -29.21
N PRO A 208 -7.42 11.40 -28.10
CA PRO A 208 -7.41 12.14 -26.85
C PRO A 208 -5.97 12.56 -26.54
N ASN A 209 -5.73 13.86 -26.46
CA ASN A 209 -4.43 14.43 -26.14
C ASN A 209 -4.30 14.51 -24.61
N SER A 210 -4.50 13.41 -23.90
CA SER A 210 -4.15 13.35 -22.49
C SER A 210 -2.69 12.91 -22.36
N ASN A 211 -1.92 13.67 -21.59
CA ASN A 211 -0.71 13.16 -20.94
C ASN A 211 -1.24 12.32 -19.76
N PRO A 212 -1.35 10.98 -19.86
CA PRO A 212 -2.25 10.18 -19.03
C PRO A 212 -1.66 9.89 -17.64
N ILE A 213 -1.19 10.89 -16.89
CA ILE A 213 -0.60 10.63 -15.57
C ILE A 213 -1.71 10.26 -14.56
N ASN A 214 -2.00 8.97 -14.37
CA ASN A 214 -2.84 8.49 -13.28
C ASN A 214 -2.29 9.00 -11.94
N GLY A 215 -3.17 9.28 -10.96
CA GLY A 215 -2.75 9.91 -9.71
C GLY A 215 -1.79 9.03 -8.93
N ASN A 216 -0.52 9.39 -8.85
CA ASN A 216 0.46 8.59 -8.12
C ASN A 216 0.26 8.72 -6.59
N GLY A 217 0.60 7.68 -5.81
CA GLY A 217 0.34 7.57 -4.37
C GLY A 217 1.09 8.53 -3.44
N ASN A 218 1.68 9.61 -3.97
CA ASN A 218 2.22 10.71 -3.17
C ASN A 218 1.18 11.84 -3.06
N ALA A 219 1.11 12.47 -1.89
CA ALA A 219 0.11 13.44 -1.41
C ALA A 219 -0.19 14.68 -2.29
N GLU A 220 0.41 14.77 -3.48
CA GLU A 220 0.33 15.91 -4.39
C GLU A 220 -0.12 15.53 -5.81
N ASN A 221 -0.28 14.24 -6.12
CA ASN A 221 -0.62 13.84 -7.49
C ASN A 221 -2.13 13.74 -7.68
N THR A 222 -2.66 14.76 -8.34
CA THR A 222 -3.97 14.71 -8.98
C THR A 222 -4.02 13.59 -10.01
N GLY A 223 -5.16 12.92 -10.12
CA GLY A 223 -5.45 12.04 -11.24
C GLY A 223 -5.37 12.77 -12.56
N ALA A 224 -5.11 12.04 -13.64
CA ALA A 224 -5.09 12.63 -14.98
C ALA A 224 -6.46 13.16 -15.38
N ASP A 225 -6.43 14.31 -16.03
CA ASP A 225 -7.54 14.76 -16.86
C ASP A 225 -7.58 13.95 -18.15
N TYR A 226 -8.78 13.57 -18.58
CA TYR A 226 -9.01 13.03 -19.90
C TYR A 226 -9.84 14.02 -20.70
N GLU A 227 -9.42 14.26 -21.94
CA GLU A 227 -10.05 15.21 -22.84
C GLU A 227 -10.46 14.53 -24.15
N TRP A 228 -11.72 14.74 -24.55
CA TRP A 228 -12.21 14.40 -25.87
C TRP A 228 -12.43 15.68 -26.67
N ARG A 229 -11.87 15.76 -27.87
CA ARG A 229 -11.92 16.93 -28.76
C ARG A 229 -12.56 16.60 -30.10
N VAL A 230 -13.49 17.45 -30.54
CA VAL A 230 -13.95 17.48 -31.94
C VAL A 230 -13.27 18.62 -32.65
N LYS A 231 -12.66 18.33 -33.80
CA LYS A 231 -12.06 19.35 -34.66
C LYS A 231 -12.91 19.64 -35.88
N ALA A 232 -12.78 20.86 -36.42
CA ALA A 232 -13.31 21.19 -37.72
C ALA A 232 -12.61 20.39 -38.83
N LEU A 233 -13.14 20.46 -40.05
CA LEU A 233 -12.57 19.77 -41.23
C LEU A 233 -11.15 20.22 -41.58
N ASP A 234 -10.71 21.37 -41.04
CA ASP A 234 -9.34 21.87 -41.15
C ASP A 234 -8.31 21.08 -40.31
N GLY A 235 -8.76 20.13 -39.49
CA GLY A 235 -7.91 19.26 -38.66
C GLY A 235 -7.19 19.97 -37.50
N THR A 236 -7.43 21.26 -37.30
CA THR A 236 -6.69 22.10 -36.33
C THR A 236 -7.61 22.82 -35.34
N THR A 237 -8.75 23.34 -35.79
CA THR A 237 -9.66 24.11 -34.95
C THR A 237 -10.49 23.19 -34.07
N VAL A 238 -10.37 23.29 -32.74
CA VAL A 238 -11.22 22.57 -31.79
C VAL A 238 -12.56 23.28 -31.65
N ILE A 239 -13.66 22.59 -31.95
CA ILE A 239 -15.02 23.16 -31.95
C ILE A 239 -15.87 22.68 -30.77
N ARG A 240 -15.51 21.55 -30.16
CA ARG A 240 -16.12 21.01 -28.93
C ARG A 240 -15.06 20.26 -28.12
N THR A 241 -15.16 20.40 -26.81
CA THR A 241 -14.36 19.64 -25.84
C THR A 241 -15.25 19.07 -24.75
N LEU A 242 -14.94 17.85 -24.31
CA LEU A 242 -15.44 17.27 -23.07
C LEU A 242 -14.25 16.83 -22.22
N THR A 243 -14.17 17.29 -20.98
CA THR A 243 -13.08 16.97 -20.06
C THR A 243 -13.62 16.34 -18.78
N GLY A 244 -13.14 15.14 -18.46
CA GLY A 244 -13.28 14.56 -17.13
C GLY A 244 -12.02 14.87 -16.35
N HIS A 245 -12.14 15.65 -15.28
CA HIS A 245 -10.98 16.03 -14.47
C HIS A 245 -10.65 14.96 -13.43
N GLY A 246 -9.37 14.79 -13.14
CA GLY A 246 -8.91 13.82 -12.15
C GLY A 246 -9.27 14.21 -10.71
N GLY A 247 -9.40 13.21 -9.84
CA GLY A 247 -9.52 13.42 -8.40
C GLY A 247 -8.20 13.88 -7.79
N THR A 248 -8.25 14.61 -6.67
CA THR A 248 -7.03 15.02 -5.95
C THR A 248 -6.55 13.92 -5.01
N GLY A 249 -5.25 13.91 -4.71
CA GLY A 249 -4.67 12.96 -3.77
C GLY A 249 -5.07 13.25 -2.31
N GLY A 250 -5.11 12.21 -1.48
CA GLY A 250 -5.18 12.36 -0.03
C GLY A 250 -3.87 12.91 0.53
N SER A 251 -3.94 13.68 1.60
CA SER A 251 -2.77 14.21 2.32
C SER A 251 -2.61 13.54 3.69
N ALA A 252 -1.68 14.01 4.51
CA ALA A 252 -1.54 13.55 5.88
C ALA A 252 -2.66 14.07 6.82
N SER A 253 -3.52 15.00 6.36
CA SER A 253 -4.52 15.67 7.20
C SER A 253 -5.91 15.81 6.57
N ALA A 254 -6.05 15.53 5.27
CA ALA A 254 -7.32 15.65 4.55
C ALA A 254 -7.43 14.61 3.44
N ALA A 255 -8.67 14.16 3.20
CA ALA A 255 -8.98 13.29 2.08
C ALA A 255 -8.97 14.06 0.76
N GLY A 256 -8.66 13.35 -0.32
CA GLY A 256 -8.70 13.91 -1.66
C GLY A 256 -10.12 14.25 -2.07
N LEU A 257 -10.30 15.41 -2.70
CA LEU A 257 -11.53 15.82 -3.37
C LEU A 257 -11.74 15.03 -4.66
N GLY A 258 -13.00 14.77 -4.99
CA GLY A 258 -13.39 14.18 -6.27
C GLY A 258 -13.14 15.14 -7.45
N GLY A 259 -12.83 14.58 -8.61
CA GLY A 259 -12.58 15.31 -9.84
C GLY A 259 -13.84 15.97 -10.39
N SER A 260 -13.69 17.11 -11.05
CA SER A 260 -14.80 17.81 -11.70
C SER A 260 -14.99 17.35 -13.16
N PHE A 261 -15.87 18.02 -13.89
CA PHE A 261 -15.96 17.89 -15.34
C PHE A 261 -16.16 19.27 -15.98
N SER A 262 -15.78 19.39 -17.25
CA SER A 262 -16.03 20.60 -18.02
C SER A 262 -16.34 20.27 -19.49
N SER A 263 -16.96 21.22 -20.17
CA SER A 263 -17.26 21.13 -21.60
C SER A 263 -17.18 22.49 -22.26
N THR A 264 -16.71 22.55 -23.50
CA THR A 264 -16.69 23.77 -24.31
C THR A 264 -17.27 23.51 -25.70
N GLY A 265 -17.72 24.58 -26.37
CA GLY A 265 -18.37 24.51 -27.67
C GLY A 265 -19.90 24.52 -27.60
N SER A 266 -20.54 24.61 -28.76
CA SER A 266 -22.00 24.71 -28.90
C SER A 266 -22.55 23.70 -29.93
N GLY A 267 -23.88 23.62 -30.05
CA GLY A 267 -24.56 22.75 -31.02
C GLY A 267 -24.65 21.27 -30.63
N TYR A 268 -24.59 20.98 -29.33
CA TYR A 268 -24.94 19.66 -28.80
C TYR A 268 -26.44 19.39 -28.99
N THR A 269 -26.79 18.23 -29.51
CA THR A 269 -28.18 17.75 -29.55
C THR A 269 -28.54 17.06 -28.24
N VAL A 270 -27.57 16.36 -27.65
CA VAL A 270 -27.61 15.93 -26.24
C VAL A 270 -26.56 16.72 -25.49
N GLY A 271 -27.01 17.66 -24.66
CA GLY A 271 -26.15 18.57 -23.93
C GLY A 271 -25.09 17.86 -23.08
N PRO A 272 -23.95 18.52 -22.83
CA PRO A 272 -22.92 17.96 -21.98
C PRO A 272 -23.48 17.76 -20.57
N ALA A 273 -23.41 16.52 -20.09
CA ALA A 273 -23.83 16.18 -18.74
C ALA A 273 -22.72 15.36 -18.09
N GLY A 274 -22.29 15.80 -16.93
CA GLY A 274 -21.25 15.12 -16.17
C GLY A 274 -21.64 14.87 -14.74
N ILE A 275 -20.84 14.03 -14.10
CA ILE A 275 -20.93 13.70 -12.69
C ILE A 275 -19.55 13.94 -12.11
N SER A 276 -19.49 14.76 -11.07
CA SER A 276 -18.27 14.96 -10.30
C SER A 276 -17.90 13.67 -9.57
N GLY A 277 -16.62 13.43 -9.42
CA GLY A 277 -16.08 12.33 -8.62
C GLY A 277 -16.43 12.48 -7.14
N ASN A 278 -16.19 11.41 -6.41
CA ASN A 278 -16.43 11.33 -4.97
C ASN A 278 -15.14 11.70 -4.20
N PRO A 279 -15.26 12.31 -3.01
CA PRO A 279 -14.12 12.51 -2.13
C PRO A 279 -13.68 11.18 -1.49
N GLY A 280 -12.39 11.08 -1.15
CA GLY A 280 -11.84 9.96 -0.39
C GLY A 280 -12.29 9.95 1.08
N GLY A 281 -12.00 8.85 1.77
CA GLY A 281 -12.27 8.68 3.19
C GLY A 281 -11.14 9.22 4.08
N GLY A 282 -11.50 9.67 5.28
CA GLY A 282 -10.54 10.00 6.34
C GLY A 282 -9.93 8.73 6.99
N PRO A 283 -8.89 8.90 7.82
CA PRO A 283 -8.22 7.80 8.49
C PRO A 283 -9.17 7.09 9.46
N SER A 284 -9.24 5.78 9.35
CA SER A 284 -9.83 4.91 10.35
C SER A 284 -8.72 4.21 11.15
N ALA A 285 -8.91 4.09 12.46
CA ALA A 285 -7.93 3.46 13.35
C ALA A 285 -7.64 2.02 12.88
N GLY A 286 -6.36 1.74 12.56
CA GLY A 286 -5.91 0.41 12.13
C GLY A 286 -6.21 0.04 10.68
N THR A 287 -6.96 0.85 9.92
CA THR A 287 -7.37 0.51 8.55
C THR A 287 -7.19 1.63 7.53
N GLY A 288 -6.68 2.80 7.91
CA GLY A 288 -6.39 3.90 6.98
C GLY A 288 -7.65 4.56 6.39
N GLY A 289 -7.45 5.44 5.40
CA GLY A 289 -8.49 6.10 4.63
C GLY A 289 -8.68 5.44 3.26
N ASN A 290 -9.92 5.09 2.95
CA ASN A 290 -10.29 4.46 1.69
C ASN A 290 -10.33 5.47 0.54
N GLY A 291 -9.79 5.10 -0.62
CA GLY A 291 -10.00 5.84 -1.85
C GLY A 291 -11.45 5.81 -2.30
N ALA A 292 -11.87 6.87 -2.99
CA ALA A 292 -13.27 6.99 -3.42
C ALA A 292 -13.58 6.12 -4.64
N ASN A 293 -14.79 5.58 -4.71
CA ASN A 293 -15.25 4.89 -5.92
C ASN A 293 -15.44 5.87 -7.08
N GLY A 294 -15.12 5.42 -8.30
CA GLY A 294 -15.40 6.13 -9.54
C GLY A 294 -16.89 6.38 -9.76
N VAL A 295 -17.19 7.22 -10.75
CA VAL A 295 -18.55 7.57 -11.14
C VAL A 295 -18.82 7.16 -12.58
N ILE A 296 -20.09 6.91 -12.91
CA ILE A 296 -20.50 6.48 -14.26
C ILE A 296 -21.21 7.64 -14.95
N SER A 297 -20.78 7.99 -16.16
CA SER A 297 -21.57 8.81 -17.07
C SER A 297 -22.04 7.95 -18.25
N ASP A 298 -23.34 8.04 -18.55
CA ASP A 298 -24.02 7.12 -19.46
C ASP A 298 -24.83 7.87 -20.51
N LEU A 299 -24.49 7.72 -21.78
CA LEU A 299 -25.18 8.33 -22.90
C LEU A 299 -26.02 7.27 -23.63
N THR A 300 -27.34 7.38 -23.52
CA THR A 300 -28.28 6.69 -24.41
C THR A 300 -28.77 7.71 -25.43
N SER A 301 -28.31 7.63 -26.69
CA SER A 301 -28.78 8.51 -27.76
C SER A 301 -29.33 7.67 -28.93
N LEU A 302 -30.54 8.04 -29.36
CA LEU A 302 -31.15 7.57 -30.60
C LEU A 302 -30.45 8.29 -31.76
N LEU A 303 -29.63 7.59 -32.55
CA LEU A 303 -29.32 8.14 -33.87
C LEU A 303 -30.61 8.09 -34.69
N SER A 304 -30.92 9.17 -35.39
CA SER A 304 -31.91 9.17 -36.44
C SER A 304 -31.59 8.02 -37.40
N ASN A 305 -32.44 6.99 -37.37
CA ASN A 305 -32.58 5.91 -38.34
C ASN A 305 -31.81 4.57 -38.17
N ALA A 306 -31.21 4.28 -37.02
CA ALA A 306 -30.85 2.90 -36.67
C ALA A 306 -30.73 2.75 -35.14
N THR A 307 -31.15 1.59 -34.64
CA THR A 307 -31.19 1.12 -33.24
C THR A 307 -30.39 1.94 -32.21
N PRO A 308 -31.00 2.31 -31.06
CA PRO A 308 -30.31 3.06 -30.00
C PRO A 308 -28.97 2.41 -29.61
N ARG A 309 -27.91 3.22 -29.57
CA ARG A 309 -26.60 2.80 -29.07
C ARG A 309 -26.33 3.44 -27.72
N ARG A 310 -25.81 2.65 -26.80
CA ARG A 310 -25.39 3.08 -25.46
C ARG A 310 -23.89 3.29 -25.46
N ASN A 311 -23.43 4.47 -25.03
CA ASN A 311 -22.03 4.74 -24.78
C ASN A 311 -21.87 5.15 -23.33
N ALA A 312 -21.21 4.32 -22.53
CA ALA A 312 -21.07 4.55 -21.11
C ALA A 312 -19.60 4.46 -20.68
N ILE A 313 -19.22 5.34 -19.76
CA ILE A 313 -17.85 5.48 -19.28
C ILE A 313 -17.85 5.57 -17.76
N SER A 314 -16.81 5.04 -17.13
CA SER A 314 -16.56 5.31 -15.71
C SER A 314 -15.19 5.92 -15.48
N SER A 315 -15.11 6.76 -14.45
CA SER A 315 -13.85 7.34 -13.97
C SER A 315 -13.04 6.37 -13.14
N GLY A 316 -11.76 6.68 -12.96
CA GLY A 316 -10.88 5.90 -12.09
C GLY A 316 -11.22 6.09 -10.61
N GLY A 317 -11.06 5.02 -9.82
CA GLY A 317 -11.18 5.06 -8.37
C GLY A 317 -9.97 5.71 -7.69
N GLY A 318 -10.15 6.33 -6.52
CA GLY A 318 -9.05 6.92 -5.75
C GLY A 318 -8.16 5.86 -5.07
N GLY A 319 -6.91 6.20 -4.78
CA GLY A 319 -5.99 5.34 -4.01
C GLY A 319 -6.28 5.35 -2.51
N GLY A 320 -6.06 4.23 -1.83
CA GLY A 320 -6.14 4.13 -0.37
C GLY A 320 -4.83 4.55 0.31
N GLY A 321 -4.88 4.94 1.58
CA GLY A 321 -3.68 5.38 2.31
C GLY A 321 -3.98 5.81 3.74
N TYR A 322 -3.24 6.78 4.28
CA TYR A 322 -3.58 7.37 5.57
C TYR A 322 -4.89 8.16 5.47
N TYR A 323 -5.00 9.02 4.46
CA TYR A 323 -6.26 9.50 3.91
C TYR A 323 -6.43 8.97 2.49
N GLY A 324 -7.66 8.71 2.07
CA GLY A 324 -7.95 8.25 0.72
C GLY A 324 -7.91 9.37 -0.31
N GLY A 325 -7.56 9.04 -1.55
CA GLY A 325 -7.69 9.92 -2.71
C GLY A 325 -9.13 10.00 -3.24
N GLY A 326 -9.47 11.11 -3.90
CA GLY A 326 -10.75 11.27 -4.57
C GLY A 326 -10.79 10.54 -5.91
N SER A 327 -11.99 10.20 -6.41
CA SER A 327 -12.15 9.61 -7.74
C SER A 327 -12.24 10.68 -8.83
N GLY A 328 -12.04 10.30 -10.10
CA GLY A 328 -12.18 11.23 -11.23
C GLY A 328 -13.64 11.61 -11.52
N GLY A 329 -13.86 12.73 -12.22
CA GLY A 329 -15.15 13.09 -12.79
C GLY A 329 -15.39 12.44 -14.16
N ALA A 330 -16.65 12.36 -14.58
CA ALA A 330 -17.02 11.80 -15.88
C ALA A 330 -18.01 12.70 -16.62
N VAL A 331 -17.89 12.79 -17.94
CA VAL A 331 -18.71 13.64 -18.80
C VAL A 331 -19.02 12.97 -20.13
N LYS A 332 -20.21 13.28 -20.66
CA LYS A 332 -20.68 12.84 -21.97
C LYS A 332 -21.20 14.02 -22.78
N GLY A 333 -21.28 13.88 -24.10
CA GLY A 333 -21.95 14.82 -24.98
C GLY A 333 -22.10 14.27 -26.39
N ALA A 334 -23.14 14.72 -27.10
CA ALA A 334 -23.35 14.35 -28.49
C ALA A 334 -24.02 15.43 -29.32
N LYS A 335 -23.73 15.39 -30.62
CA LYS A 335 -24.47 16.05 -31.68
C LYS A 335 -25.04 14.97 -32.60
N ASP A 336 -26.35 14.83 -32.62
CA ASP A 336 -27.04 13.79 -33.38
C ASP A 336 -26.70 13.90 -34.87
N GLY A 337 -26.41 12.74 -35.49
CA GLY A 337 -25.99 12.65 -36.89
C GLY A 337 -24.55 13.13 -37.18
N SER A 338 -23.78 13.54 -36.17
CA SER A 338 -22.46 14.16 -36.36
C SER A 338 -21.35 13.53 -35.50
N ASP A 339 -21.48 13.56 -34.16
CA ASP A 339 -20.40 13.15 -33.24
C ASP A 339 -20.90 12.76 -31.84
N ARG A 340 -20.18 11.86 -31.18
CA ARG A 340 -20.42 11.44 -29.79
C ARG A 340 -19.11 11.23 -29.04
N GLY A 341 -19.04 11.78 -27.83
CA GLY A 341 -17.85 11.74 -27.00
C GLY A 341 -18.17 11.53 -25.53
N ASN A 342 -17.32 10.74 -24.89
CA ASN A 342 -17.31 10.52 -23.45
C ASN A 342 -15.89 10.65 -22.94
N SER A 343 -15.72 11.29 -21.78
CA SER A 343 -14.43 11.43 -21.12
C SER A 343 -14.57 11.25 -19.61
N ALA A 344 -13.59 10.62 -18.98
CA ALA A 344 -13.57 10.40 -17.54
C ALA A 344 -12.13 10.49 -16.99
N GLY A 345 -11.96 11.29 -15.96
CA GLY A 345 -10.68 11.51 -15.30
C GLY A 345 -10.22 10.31 -14.46
N GLY A 346 -8.94 10.29 -14.12
CA GLY A 346 -8.36 9.32 -13.19
C GLY A 346 -8.65 9.66 -11.72
N GLY A 347 -8.47 8.68 -10.83
CA GLY A 347 -8.48 8.93 -9.39
C GLY A 347 -7.17 9.55 -8.90
N GLY A 348 -7.24 10.28 -7.78
CA GLY A 348 -6.07 10.77 -7.05
C GLY A 348 -5.46 9.68 -6.15
N GLY A 349 -4.17 9.81 -5.84
CA GLY A 349 -3.46 8.87 -4.96
C GLY A 349 -3.89 8.94 -3.49
N GLY A 350 -3.60 7.89 -2.71
CA GLY A 350 -3.75 7.91 -1.26
C GLY A 350 -2.67 8.74 -0.57
N GLY A 351 -2.95 9.20 0.65
CA GLY A 351 -2.02 10.00 1.44
C GLY A 351 -0.95 9.18 2.16
N ASN A 352 0.24 9.73 2.22
CA ASN A 352 1.36 9.21 3.01
C ASN A 352 1.29 9.67 4.46
N TYR A 353 1.86 8.88 5.35
CA TYR A 353 2.05 9.25 6.75
C TYR A 353 3.32 8.61 7.32
N VAL A 354 4.08 9.40 8.07
CA VAL A 354 5.19 8.91 8.89
C VAL A 354 5.05 9.59 10.25
N ALA A 355 4.85 8.79 11.29
CA ALA A 355 4.80 9.30 12.65
C ALA A 355 6.19 9.81 13.08
N SER A 356 6.27 10.74 14.04
CA SER A 356 7.54 11.04 14.71
C SER A 356 7.89 9.96 15.75
N SER A 357 6.87 9.29 16.29
CA SER A 357 6.99 8.10 17.13
C SER A 357 5.70 7.27 17.09
N ALA A 358 5.82 5.96 17.29
CA ALA A 358 4.69 5.05 17.41
C ALA A 358 5.00 3.96 18.43
N GLY A 359 4.08 3.73 19.37
CA GLY A 359 4.24 2.69 20.38
C GLY A 359 5.50 2.82 21.25
N GLY A 360 6.04 4.03 21.44
CA GLY A 360 7.27 4.30 22.19
C GLY A 360 8.56 4.19 21.36
N VAL A 361 8.46 3.88 20.06
CA VAL A 361 9.59 3.81 19.12
C VAL A 361 9.67 5.10 18.31
N VAL A 362 10.85 5.71 18.22
CA VAL A 362 11.08 6.88 17.37
C VAL A 362 11.19 6.42 15.92
N VAL A 363 10.50 7.13 15.03
CA VAL A 363 10.50 6.84 13.60
C VAL A 363 11.21 7.99 12.88
N VAL A 364 12.25 7.65 12.13
CA VAL A 364 13.06 8.63 11.41
C VAL A 364 12.83 8.44 9.91
N PRO A 365 12.16 9.38 9.23
CA PRO A 365 11.94 9.29 7.79
C PRO A 365 13.26 9.37 7.03
N GLY A 366 13.38 8.54 5.99
CA GLY A 366 14.43 8.60 4.98
C GLY A 366 13.88 9.15 3.66
N ALA A 367 14.19 8.49 2.55
CA ALA A 367 13.72 8.93 1.23
C ALA A 367 12.23 8.61 1.01
N SER A 368 11.53 9.54 0.34
CA SER A 368 10.16 9.39 -0.15
C SER A 368 10.13 9.56 -1.67
N GLY A 369 9.36 8.74 -2.36
CA GLY A 369 9.23 8.79 -3.82
C GLY A 369 8.11 7.91 -4.34
N LEU A 370 8.18 7.56 -5.63
CA LEU A 370 7.23 6.64 -6.27
C LEU A 370 7.81 5.22 -6.30
N GLY A 371 7.05 4.22 -5.88
CA GLY A 371 7.44 2.81 -5.94
C GLY A 371 7.59 2.32 -7.38
N PRO A 372 8.37 1.27 -7.70
CA PRO A 372 8.66 0.79 -9.07
C PRO A 372 7.42 0.69 -9.99
N SER A 373 7.60 1.00 -11.28
CA SER A 373 6.57 0.78 -12.30
C SER A 373 6.41 -0.72 -12.58
N GLY A 374 5.24 -1.32 -12.35
CA GLY A 374 4.97 -2.73 -12.62
C GLY A 374 3.90 -2.97 -13.72
N TYR A 375 3.97 -4.14 -14.38
CA TYR A 375 3.12 -4.68 -15.47
C TYR A 375 2.09 -5.70 -14.93
N PRO A 376 0.94 -5.98 -15.59
CA PRO A 376 0.12 -5.16 -16.50
C PRO A 376 -1.11 -4.50 -15.79
N ASP A 377 -1.44 -4.93 -14.58
CA ASP A 377 -2.45 -4.36 -13.68
C ASP A 377 -1.72 -3.86 -12.42
N GLY A 378 -2.27 -2.87 -11.71
CA GLY A 378 -1.60 -2.12 -10.64
C GLY A 378 -0.63 -2.96 -9.81
N ALA A 379 0.64 -2.54 -9.73
CA ALA A 379 1.67 -3.32 -9.07
C ALA A 379 1.33 -3.51 -7.58
N PRO A 380 1.32 -4.75 -7.04
CA PRO A 380 1.10 -4.94 -5.62
C PRO A 380 2.14 -4.20 -4.79
N GLY A 381 1.70 -3.67 -3.64
CA GLY A 381 2.57 -3.03 -2.67
C GLY A 381 3.47 -4.03 -1.94
N SER A 382 4.46 -3.50 -1.25
CA SER A 382 5.37 -4.31 -0.44
C SER A 382 5.82 -3.59 0.83
N VAL A 383 6.24 -4.37 1.83
CA VAL A 383 6.87 -3.89 3.05
C VAL A 383 8.15 -4.68 3.24
N THR A 384 9.28 -4.02 3.46
CA THR A 384 10.55 -4.64 3.80
C THR A 384 11.02 -4.10 5.13
N ILE A 385 11.42 -4.99 6.03
CA ILE A 385 12.04 -4.64 7.31
C ILE A 385 13.37 -5.38 7.41
N THR A 386 14.41 -4.64 7.79
CA THR A 386 15.74 -5.17 8.10
C THR A 386 16.15 -4.75 9.50
N PHE A 387 16.73 -5.64 10.29
CA PHE A 387 17.27 -5.31 11.61
C PHE A 387 18.35 -6.30 12.04
N GLN A 388 19.07 -5.95 13.11
CA GLN A 388 20.07 -6.80 13.75
C GLN A 388 19.59 -7.27 15.12
N ALA A 389 19.73 -8.56 15.42
CA ALA A 389 19.37 -9.14 16.73
C ALA A 389 20.23 -10.36 17.07
N ALA A 390 20.08 -10.87 18.29
CA ALA A 390 20.69 -12.13 18.68
C ALA A 390 20.25 -13.29 17.76
N PRO A 391 21.13 -14.29 17.51
CA PRO A 391 20.77 -15.46 16.72
C PRO A 391 19.53 -16.18 17.28
N GLY A 392 18.78 -16.83 16.40
CA GLY A 392 17.60 -17.64 16.76
C GLY A 392 16.25 -16.92 16.62
N PHE A 393 16.22 -15.68 16.14
CA PHE A 393 14.95 -15.04 15.77
C PHE A 393 14.30 -15.76 14.59
N THR A 394 12.98 -16.00 14.70
CA THR A 394 12.13 -16.53 13.65
C THR A 394 10.93 -15.62 13.45
N TRP A 395 10.54 -15.46 12.20
CA TRP A 395 9.34 -14.68 11.87
C TRP A 395 8.09 -15.51 12.19
N THR A 396 7.17 -14.96 12.97
CA THR A 396 5.89 -15.60 13.32
C THR A 396 4.78 -15.12 12.38
N CYS A 397 4.93 -15.43 11.10
CA CYS A 397 3.90 -15.37 10.09
C CYS A 397 4.21 -16.42 9.03
#